data_AF-A0A6J1M5X4-F1
#
_entry.id   AF-A0A6J1M5X4-F1
#
_cell.length_a   1.000
_cell.length_b   1.000
_cell.length_c   1.000
_cell.angle_alpha   90.00
_cell.angle_beta   90.00
_cell.angle_gamma   90.00
#
_symmetry.space_group_name_H-M   'P 1'
#
loop_
_entity.id
_entity.type
_entity.pdbx_description
1 polymer ?
#
loop_
_entity_poly.entity_id
_entity_poly.type
_entity_poly.pdbx_seq_one_letter_code
_entity_poly.pdbx_strand_id
1 'polypeptide(L)'
;MRSISYGHENSEAKQLMQWVKGLVYSPRCHKLKDLSDGVVWCRLMGKLRPGTLASVLIINRPANVNDSMHNYMLLESAFGKANIPWYFDTGALIAGDSNELLRMAKCFAELSTTRETAPMSHPVPPFKASRQTRRPAGEHESQRYLSSPQPSAEVGAVELTEIAGQPQPDDDQPPSPTGDVLQLKQQIQAMFRNQQAAVKAYLAEEQPITPTHPQQGNTMCFCSKCQNQGQDVLDIKSIIEI
;
A
#
# COMPACT_ATOMS: atom_id res chain seq x y z
N MET A 1 -22.75 15.20 36.19
CA MET A 1 -21.41 14.58 36.31
C MET A 1 -21.58 13.08 36.09
N ARG A 2 -21.13 12.53 34.95
CA ARG A 2 -21.14 11.08 34.70
C ARG A 2 -19.80 10.53 35.21
N SER A 3 -19.84 9.72 36.26
CA SER A 3 -18.66 9.01 36.76
C SER A 3 -18.22 8.00 35.71
N ILE A 4 -17.11 8.29 35.03
CA ILE A 4 -16.51 7.39 34.03
C ILE A 4 -15.94 6.19 34.80
N SER A 5 -16.51 5.00 34.56
CA SER A 5 -16.08 3.74 35.16
C SER A 5 -14.75 3.29 34.52
N TYR A 6 -13.63 3.82 35.01
CA TYR A 6 -12.27 3.50 34.54
C TYR A 6 -11.86 2.02 34.74
N GLY A 7 -12.66 1.21 35.44
CA GLY A 7 -12.32 -0.18 35.76
C GLY A 7 -12.56 -1.18 34.63
N HIS A 8 -13.62 -0.99 33.84
CA HIS A 8 -14.08 -2.00 32.89
C HIS A 8 -13.26 -2.03 31.59
N GLU A 9 -12.92 -0.86 31.04
CA GLU A 9 -12.12 -0.76 29.80
C GLU A 9 -10.74 -1.42 29.94
N ASN A 10 -10.21 -1.43 31.17
CA ASN A 10 -8.92 -2.03 31.48
C ASN A 10 -8.93 -3.56 31.45
N SER A 11 -10.05 -4.25 31.67
CA SER A 11 -10.10 -5.72 31.63
C SER A 11 -10.19 -6.23 30.19
N GLU A 12 -11.06 -5.62 29.39
CA GLU A 12 -11.27 -5.98 27.99
C GLU A 12 -10.02 -5.72 27.15
N ALA A 13 -9.38 -4.57 27.30
CA ALA A 13 -8.13 -4.27 26.61
C ALA A 13 -7.03 -5.28 26.93
N LYS A 14 -6.93 -5.75 28.19
CA LYS A 14 -5.96 -6.77 28.59
C LYS A 14 -6.23 -8.12 27.91
N GLN A 15 -7.49 -8.55 27.88
CA GLN A 15 -7.88 -9.81 27.22
C GLN A 15 -7.58 -9.78 25.72
N LEU A 16 -7.95 -8.69 25.04
CA LEU A 16 -7.67 -8.52 23.61
C LEU A 16 -6.16 -8.46 23.33
N MET A 17 -5.39 -7.77 24.16
CA MET A 17 -3.93 -7.74 24.04
C MET A 17 -3.31 -9.13 24.22
N GLN A 18 -3.82 -9.93 25.15
CA GLN A 18 -3.37 -11.31 25.35
C GLN A 18 -3.71 -12.18 24.13
N TRP A 19 -4.90 -12.02 23.57
CA TRP A 19 -5.31 -12.69 22.34
C TRP A 19 -4.42 -12.30 21.15
N VAL A 20 -4.16 -11.01 20.93
CA VAL A 20 -3.26 -10.51 19.87
C VAL A 20 -1.87 -11.14 20.00
N LYS A 21 -1.31 -11.15 21.23
CA LYS A 21 0.01 -11.77 21.51
C LYS A 21 0.05 -13.26 21.22
N GLY A 22 -1.06 -13.97 21.42
CA GLY A 22 -1.18 -15.39 21.09
C GLY A 22 -1.11 -15.67 19.58
N LEU A 23 -1.55 -14.72 18.75
CA LEU A 23 -1.57 -14.87 17.30
C LEU A 23 -0.34 -14.28 16.60
N VAL A 24 0.16 -13.13 17.04
CA VAL A 24 1.29 -12.45 16.42
C VAL A 24 2.32 -12.09 17.48
N TYR A 25 3.53 -12.64 17.33
CA TYR A 25 4.66 -12.22 18.15
C TYR A 25 5.08 -10.80 17.77
N SER A 26 4.95 -9.87 18.72
CA SER A 26 5.50 -8.52 18.62
C SER A 26 6.19 -8.16 19.94
N PRO A 27 7.53 -8.09 19.96
CA PRO A 27 8.28 -7.86 21.20
C PRO A 27 8.07 -6.45 21.78
N ARG A 28 7.44 -5.54 21.04
CA ARG A 28 7.21 -4.15 21.44
C ARG A 28 5.76 -3.84 21.79
N CYS A 29 4.87 -4.82 21.71
CA CYS A 29 3.43 -4.62 21.89
C CYS A 29 3.03 -5.00 23.32
N HIS A 30 3.07 -4.02 24.23
CA HIS A 30 2.74 -4.22 25.64
C HIS A 30 1.42 -3.55 26.06
N LYS A 31 1.07 -2.45 25.41
CA LYS A 31 -0.11 -1.64 25.67
C LYS A 31 -0.95 -1.56 24.40
N LEU A 32 -2.25 -1.27 24.56
CA LEU A 32 -3.17 -1.11 23.44
C LEU A 32 -2.68 -0.05 22.45
N LYS A 33 -2.14 1.07 22.97
CA LYS A 33 -1.58 2.16 22.15
C LYS A 33 -0.42 1.71 21.25
N ASP A 34 0.30 0.65 21.59
CA ASP A 34 1.40 0.13 20.76
C ASP A 34 0.88 -0.53 19.45
N LEU A 35 -0.43 -0.73 19.33
CA LEU A 35 -1.09 -1.20 18.10
C LEU A 35 -1.40 -0.07 17.12
N SER A 36 -1.21 1.20 17.52
CA SER A 36 -1.49 2.37 16.68
C SER A 36 -0.62 2.46 15.42
N ASP A 37 0.49 1.72 15.36
CA ASP A 37 1.44 1.74 14.23
C ASP A 37 1.01 0.92 13.00
N GLY A 38 -0.09 0.16 13.11
CA GLY A 38 -0.65 -0.64 12.01
C GLY A 38 0.08 -1.96 11.73
N VAL A 39 1.28 -2.18 12.28
CA VAL A 39 2.14 -3.33 11.93
C VAL A 39 1.51 -4.64 12.38
N VAL A 40 1.00 -4.67 13.61
CA VAL A 40 0.39 -5.87 14.20
C VAL A 40 -0.88 -6.24 13.46
N TRP A 41 -1.71 -5.26 13.07
CA TRP A 41 -2.93 -5.48 12.29
C TRP A 41 -2.63 -6.06 10.90
N CYS A 42 -1.64 -5.52 10.20
CA CYS A 42 -1.21 -6.07 8.91
C CYS A 42 -0.77 -7.54 9.02
N ARG A 43 0.02 -7.87 10.06
CA ARG A 43 0.47 -9.25 10.31
C ARG A 43 -0.68 -10.17 10.67
N LEU A 44 -1.62 -9.72 11.49
CA LEU A 44 -2.84 -10.47 11.82
C LEU A 44 -3.64 -10.76 10.55
N MET A 45 -3.85 -9.76 9.71
CA MET A 45 -4.56 -9.92 8.43
C MET A 45 -3.88 -10.96 7.53
N GLY A 46 -2.56 -10.89 7.39
CA GLY A 46 -1.79 -11.88 6.62
C GLY A 46 -1.91 -13.31 7.15
N LYS A 47 -2.06 -13.50 8.47
CA LYS A 47 -2.26 -14.82 9.09
C LYS A 47 -3.69 -15.34 8.93
N LEU A 48 -4.68 -14.47 9.10
CA LEU A 48 -6.09 -14.85 9.05
C LEU A 48 -6.61 -15.02 7.62
N ARG A 49 -6.12 -14.19 6.70
CA ARG A 49 -6.47 -14.20 5.28
C ARG A 49 -5.22 -14.22 4.40
N PRO A 50 -4.53 -15.36 4.29
CA PRO A 50 -3.36 -15.50 3.44
C PRO A 50 -3.62 -15.04 2.01
N GLY A 51 -2.64 -14.35 1.40
CA GLY A 51 -2.73 -13.84 0.03
C GLY A 51 -3.38 -12.46 -0.13
N THR A 52 -4.07 -11.95 0.89
CA THR A 52 -4.71 -10.62 0.83
C THR A 52 -3.72 -9.48 1.04
N LEU A 53 -2.66 -9.72 1.82
CA LEU A 53 -1.66 -8.72 2.20
C LEU A 53 -0.24 -9.21 1.90
N ALA A 54 0.55 -8.38 1.21
CA ALA A 54 1.96 -8.67 0.89
C ALA A 54 2.85 -8.21 2.06
N SER A 55 3.35 -9.16 2.85
CA SER A 55 4.11 -8.88 4.08
C SER A 55 5.38 -8.04 3.86
N VAL A 56 5.98 -8.13 2.67
CA VAL A 56 7.16 -7.34 2.28
C VAL A 56 6.89 -5.83 2.23
N LEU A 57 5.64 -5.41 2.05
CA LEU A 57 5.26 -3.99 1.98
C LEU A 57 5.03 -3.36 3.35
N ILE A 58 4.97 -4.16 4.42
CA ILE A 58 4.73 -3.66 5.77
C ILE A 58 5.99 -2.95 6.29
N ILE A 59 5.85 -1.70 6.73
CA ILE A 59 6.92 -0.96 7.40
C ILE A 59 6.98 -1.45 8.85
N ASN A 60 7.89 -2.39 9.13
CA ASN A 60 7.97 -3.08 10.43
C ASN A 60 8.43 -2.19 11.60
N ARG A 61 9.00 -1.02 11.32
CA ARG A 61 9.45 -0.05 12.33
C ARG A 61 9.05 1.36 11.88
N PRO A 62 7.77 1.73 12.01
CA PRO A 62 7.30 3.07 11.66
C PRO A 62 8.07 4.11 12.49
N ALA A 63 8.69 5.08 11.82
CA ALA A 63 9.42 6.16 12.46
C ALA A 63 8.56 7.42 12.63
N ASN A 64 7.49 7.53 11.84
CA ASN A 64 6.61 8.70 11.81
C ASN A 64 5.16 8.30 11.49
N VAL A 65 4.25 9.28 11.53
CA VAL A 65 2.82 9.09 11.27
C VAL A 65 2.52 8.61 9.85
N ASN A 66 3.30 9.04 8.84
CA ASN A 66 3.10 8.62 7.45
C ASN A 66 3.43 7.13 7.26
N ASP A 67 4.42 6.63 7.98
CA ASP A 67 4.75 5.19 7.97
C ASP A 67 3.59 4.35 8.55
N SER A 68 2.97 4.83 9.63
CA SER A 68 1.77 4.20 10.20
C SER A 68 0.58 4.28 9.23
N MET A 69 0.37 5.44 8.60
CA MET A 69 -0.66 5.64 7.57
C MET A 69 -0.48 4.66 6.40
N HIS A 70 0.74 4.46 5.93
CA HIS A 70 1.07 3.47 4.89
C HIS A 70 0.63 2.06 5.28
N ASN A 71 0.91 1.64 6.53
CA ASN A 71 0.47 0.34 7.02
C ASN A 71 -1.08 0.24 7.04
N TYR A 72 -1.81 1.29 7.41
CA TYR A 72 -3.28 1.27 7.36
C TYR A 72 -3.85 1.27 5.94
N MET A 73 -3.25 1.98 4.99
CA MET A 73 -3.67 1.90 3.57
C MET A 73 -3.48 0.47 3.00
N LEU A 74 -2.40 -0.21 3.40
CA LEU A 74 -2.21 -1.62 3.06
C LEU A 74 -3.28 -2.51 3.69
N LEU A 75 -3.66 -2.20 4.94
CA LEU A 75 -4.71 -2.93 5.64
C LEU A 75 -6.08 -2.74 4.96
N GLU A 76 -6.49 -1.51 4.65
CA GLU A 76 -7.72 -1.21 3.91
C GLU A 76 -7.78 -1.95 2.58
N SER A 77 -6.67 -1.95 1.82
CA SER A 77 -6.55 -2.70 0.57
C SER A 77 -6.74 -4.21 0.78
N ALA A 78 -6.23 -4.76 1.88
CA ALA A 78 -6.40 -6.17 2.23
C ALA A 78 -7.84 -6.50 2.65
N PHE A 79 -8.52 -5.60 3.37
CA PHE A 79 -9.95 -5.72 3.68
C PHE A 79 -10.80 -5.76 2.42
N GLY A 80 -10.52 -4.87 1.45
CA GLY A 80 -11.17 -4.87 0.15
C GLY A 80 -10.96 -6.18 -0.61
N LYS A 81 -9.72 -6.68 -0.69
CA LYS A 81 -9.41 -7.98 -1.33
C LYS A 81 -10.07 -9.17 -0.64
N ALA A 82 -10.26 -9.10 0.67
CA ALA A 82 -10.91 -10.15 1.45
C ALA A 82 -12.45 -10.03 1.43
N ASN A 83 -13.01 -9.02 0.76
CA ASN A 83 -14.43 -8.67 0.78
C ASN A 83 -14.99 -8.54 2.21
N ILE A 84 -14.23 -7.93 3.13
CA ILE A 84 -14.66 -7.69 4.50
C ILE A 84 -15.32 -6.30 4.56
N PRO A 85 -16.64 -6.20 4.76
CA PRO A 85 -17.36 -4.92 4.76
C PRO A 85 -17.18 -4.23 6.11
N TRP A 86 -15.99 -3.67 6.33
CA TRP A 86 -15.68 -2.99 7.59
C TRP A 86 -14.93 -1.69 7.34
N TYR A 87 -15.19 -0.72 8.21
CA TYR A 87 -14.64 0.63 8.13
C TYR A 87 -14.08 1.04 9.48
N PHE A 88 -12.96 1.77 9.44
CA PHE A 88 -12.29 2.31 10.60
C PHE A 88 -11.76 3.70 10.32
N ASP A 89 -11.68 4.51 11.39
CA ASP A 89 -11.06 5.83 11.32
C ASP A 89 -9.54 5.68 11.49
N THR A 90 -8.84 5.68 10.35
CA THR A 90 -7.37 5.58 10.31
C THR A 90 -6.69 6.69 11.10
N GLY A 91 -7.24 7.90 11.13
CA GLY A 91 -6.70 9.00 11.93
C GLY A 91 -6.80 8.73 13.44
N ALA A 92 -7.95 8.23 13.89
CA ALA A 92 -8.16 7.86 15.30
C ALA A 92 -7.26 6.69 15.73
N LEU A 93 -7.08 5.68 14.87
CA LEU A 93 -6.18 4.55 15.15
C LEU A 93 -4.73 4.98 15.31
N ILE A 94 -4.24 5.83 14.40
CA ILE A 94 -2.88 6.38 14.46
C ILE A 94 -2.69 7.27 15.70
N ALA A 95 -3.70 8.04 16.07
CA ALA A 95 -3.70 8.83 17.31
C ALA A 95 -3.68 7.95 18.58
N GLY A 96 -3.99 6.66 18.42
CA GLY A 96 -4.04 5.69 19.50
C GLY A 96 -5.34 5.78 20.31
N ASP A 97 -6.45 6.16 19.66
CA ASP A 97 -7.76 6.15 20.29
C ASP A 97 -8.13 4.74 20.75
N SER A 98 -8.37 4.59 22.05
CA SER A 98 -8.61 3.28 22.66
C SER A 98 -9.88 2.63 22.14
N ASN A 99 -10.94 3.40 21.86
CA ASN A 99 -12.22 2.85 21.41
C ASN A 99 -12.07 2.28 20.00
N GLU A 100 -11.39 3.00 19.11
CA GLU A 100 -11.15 2.55 17.75
C GLU A 100 -10.23 1.34 17.70
N LEU A 101 -9.16 1.33 18.53
CA LEU A 101 -8.27 0.17 18.66
C LEU A 101 -8.99 -1.07 19.20
N LEU A 102 -9.91 -0.90 20.17
CA LEU A 102 -10.75 -2.00 20.67
C LEU A 102 -11.72 -2.49 19.59
N ARG A 103 -12.34 -1.59 18.83
CA ARG A 103 -13.25 -1.95 17.73
C ARG A 103 -12.51 -2.76 16.64
N MET A 104 -11.30 -2.34 16.30
CA MET A 104 -10.39 -3.07 15.40
C MET A 104 -10.05 -4.46 15.95
N ALA A 105 -9.65 -4.55 17.22
CA ALA A 105 -9.32 -5.82 17.86
C ALA A 105 -10.50 -6.80 17.83
N LYS A 106 -11.72 -6.33 18.13
CA LYS A 106 -12.95 -7.13 18.09
C LYS A 106 -13.27 -7.63 16.69
N CYS A 107 -13.17 -6.76 15.68
CA CYS A 107 -13.33 -7.17 14.28
C CYS A 107 -12.37 -8.32 13.92
N PHE A 108 -11.10 -8.20 14.30
CA PHE A 108 -10.10 -9.24 14.07
C PHE A 108 -10.39 -10.53 14.85
N ALA A 109 -10.92 -10.44 16.06
CA ALA A 109 -11.35 -11.61 16.84
C ALA A 109 -12.51 -12.34 16.14
N GLU A 110 -13.52 -11.61 15.65
CA GLU A 110 -14.64 -12.17 14.88
C GLU A 110 -14.18 -12.80 13.55
N LEU A 111 -13.22 -12.18 12.87
CA LEU A 111 -12.62 -12.76 11.66
C LEU A 111 -11.90 -14.08 11.94
N SER A 112 -11.34 -14.24 13.14
CA SER A 112 -10.63 -15.46 13.53
C SER A 112 -11.56 -16.64 13.82
N THR A 113 -12.79 -16.38 14.26
CA THR A 113 -13.81 -17.43 14.49
C THR A 113 -14.50 -17.85 13.21
N THR A 114 -14.60 -16.95 12.21
CA THR A 114 -15.30 -17.17 10.94
C THR A 114 -14.47 -17.99 9.92
N ARG A 115 -13.45 -18.74 10.36
CA ARG A 115 -12.48 -19.38 9.47
C ARG A 115 -13.00 -20.66 8.80
N GLU A 116 -14.11 -21.24 9.25
CA GLU A 116 -14.46 -22.64 8.91
C GLU A 116 -15.59 -22.86 7.90
N THR A 117 -16.43 -21.87 7.57
CA THR A 117 -17.69 -22.18 6.85
C THR A 117 -17.69 -21.97 5.34
N ALA A 118 -16.62 -21.41 4.76
CA ALA A 118 -16.53 -21.28 3.30
C ALA A 118 -15.49 -22.28 2.76
N PRO A 119 -15.89 -23.37 2.09
CA PRO A 119 -14.97 -24.15 1.28
C PRO A 119 -14.40 -23.21 0.21
N MET A 120 -13.20 -22.70 0.46
CA MET A 120 -12.38 -21.96 -0.49
C MET A 120 -11.85 -22.93 -1.57
N SER A 121 -12.77 -23.63 -2.22
CA SER A 121 -12.57 -24.25 -3.52
C SER A 121 -13.06 -23.28 -4.58
N HIS A 122 -12.56 -22.03 -4.56
CA HIS A 122 -12.45 -21.32 -5.83
C HIS A 122 -11.28 -21.97 -6.54
N PRO A 123 -11.52 -22.65 -7.69
CA PRO A 123 -10.43 -23.16 -8.50
C PRO A 123 -9.56 -21.94 -8.76
N VAL A 124 -8.32 -21.98 -8.29
CA VAL A 124 -7.31 -20.99 -8.68
C VAL A 124 -7.41 -20.96 -10.20
N PRO A 125 -7.87 -19.86 -10.82
CA PRO A 125 -8.01 -19.83 -12.27
C PRO A 125 -6.64 -20.23 -12.79
N PRO A 126 -6.55 -21.24 -13.67
CA PRO A 126 -5.26 -21.74 -14.14
C PRO A 126 -4.51 -20.49 -14.57
N PHE A 127 -3.44 -20.18 -13.84
CA PHE A 127 -2.58 -19.05 -14.15
C PHE A 127 -2.18 -19.32 -15.58
N LYS A 128 -2.85 -18.67 -16.53
CA LYS A 128 -2.33 -18.54 -17.87
C LYS A 128 -1.04 -17.82 -17.58
N ALA A 129 0.05 -18.57 -17.66
CA ALA A 129 1.40 -18.03 -17.70
C ALA A 129 1.38 -17.11 -18.91
N SER A 130 0.86 -15.90 -18.71
CA SER A 130 1.09 -14.78 -19.57
C SER A 130 2.59 -14.64 -19.44
N ARG A 131 3.29 -15.26 -20.40
CA ARG A 131 4.66 -14.95 -20.75
C ARG A 131 4.64 -13.51 -21.26
N GLN A 132 4.23 -12.56 -20.42
CA GLN A 132 4.85 -11.26 -20.44
C GLN A 132 6.29 -11.58 -20.08
N THR A 133 7.07 -11.70 -21.13
CA THR A 133 8.52 -11.74 -21.16
C THR A 133 8.98 -10.77 -20.09
N ARG A 134 9.35 -11.29 -18.91
CA ARG A 134 10.08 -10.52 -17.92
C ARG A 134 11.35 -10.11 -18.66
N ARG A 135 11.37 -8.87 -19.14
CA ARG A 135 12.61 -8.26 -19.63
C ARG A 135 13.62 -8.45 -18.51
N PRO A 136 14.77 -9.09 -18.77
CA PRO A 136 15.84 -9.15 -17.79
C PRO A 136 16.17 -7.71 -17.40
N ALA A 137 16.15 -7.44 -16.09
CA ALA A 137 16.66 -6.19 -15.55
C ALA A 137 18.18 -6.22 -15.78
N GLY A 138 18.68 -5.51 -16.80
CA GLY A 138 20.12 -5.41 -17.02
C GLY A 138 20.63 -5.12 -18.43
N GLU A 139 19.80 -5.05 -19.47
CA GLU A 139 20.31 -4.92 -20.85
C GLU A 139 19.55 -3.86 -21.66
N HIS A 140 19.67 -2.58 -21.30
CA HIS A 140 19.65 -1.48 -22.28
C HIS A 140 20.02 -0.14 -21.61
N GLU A 141 21.30 0.04 -21.30
CA GLU A 141 21.82 1.39 -21.00
C GLU A 141 23.19 1.57 -21.64
N SER A 142 23.20 1.52 -22.96
CA SER A 142 24.32 1.99 -23.78
C SER A 142 23.73 2.49 -25.08
N GLN A 143 24.12 3.72 -25.45
CA GLN A 143 23.63 4.50 -26.61
C GLN A 143 22.35 5.31 -26.37
N ARG A 144 22.51 6.45 -25.69
CA ARG A 144 22.15 7.80 -26.20
C ARG A 144 22.57 8.87 -25.17
N TYR A 145 23.87 8.98 -24.94
CA TYR A 145 24.44 10.25 -24.51
C TYR A 145 24.74 11.06 -25.77
N LEU A 146 23.73 11.80 -26.24
CA LEU A 146 23.95 12.95 -27.10
C LEU A 146 23.49 14.18 -26.33
N SER A 147 24.49 14.86 -25.78
CA SER A 147 24.60 16.31 -25.67
C SER A 147 23.35 17.05 -25.16
N SER A 148 23.16 17.04 -23.84
CA SER A 148 22.42 18.12 -23.17
C SER A 148 23.42 19.18 -22.71
N PRO A 149 23.30 20.45 -23.15
CA PRO A 149 24.18 21.53 -22.71
C PRO A 149 23.91 21.83 -21.24
N GLN A 150 24.90 21.50 -20.41
CA GLN A 150 24.95 21.80 -19.00
C GLN A 150 25.17 23.31 -18.81
N PRO A 151 24.31 24.05 -18.08
CA PRO A 151 24.64 25.39 -17.62
C PRO A 151 25.69 25.29 -16.50
N SER A 152 26.88 25.84 -16.75
CA SER A 152 27.91 26.08 -15.74
C SER A 152 27.35 27.01 -14.67
N ALA A 153 27.01 26.46 -13.51
CA ALA A 153 26.86 27.24 -12.29
C ALA A 153 28.25 27.39 -11.67
N GLU A 154 28.79 28.60 -11.74
CA GLU A 154 30.00 29.00 -11.04
C GLU A 154 29.85 28.70 -9.54
N VAL A 155 30.75 27.88 -9.04
CA VAL A 155 30.93 27.61 -7.62
C VAL A 155 31.63 28.83 -7.04
N GLY A 156 30.86 29.75 -6.47
CA GLY A 156 31.39 30.82 -5.63
C GLY A 156 32.01 30.19 -4.38
N ALA A 157 33.33 30.27 -4.29
CA ALA A 157 34.09 29.99 -3.08
C ALA A 157 33.62 30.95 -1.99
N VAL A 158 32.94 30.43 -0.96
CA VAL A 158 32.63 31.21 0.23
C VAL A 158 33.87 31.17 1.12
N GLU A 159 34.62 32.27 1.03
CA GLU A 159 35.71 32.64 1.90
C GLU A 159 35.20 32.74 3.34
N LEU A 160 35.76 31.92 4.22
CA LEU A 160 35.47 31.89 5.65
C LEU A 160 36.25 33.04 6.31
N THR A 161 35.67 34.23 6.38
CA THR A 161 36.29 35.37 7.07
C THR A 161 35.87 35.35 8.55
N GLU A 162 36.82 35.06 9.44
CA GLU A 162 36.75 35.41 10.86
C GLU A 162 36.50 36.92 11.00
N ILE A 163 35.37 37.31 11.59
CA ILE A 163 35.15 38.67 12.06
C ILE A 163 35.04 38.63 13.58
N ALA A 164 36.17 38.96 14.21
CA ALA A 164 36.25 39.38 15.59
C ALA A 164 35.47 40.70 15.79
N GLY A 165 34.98 40.86 17.01
CA GLY A 165 33.97 41.83 17.41
C GLY A 165 34.17 43.29 16.98
N GLN A 166 33.04 43.92 16.67
CA GLN A 166 32.82 45.33 16.91
C GLN A 166 31.36 45.56 17.35
N PRO A 167 31.10 46.35 18.41
CA PRO A 167 29.75 46.68 18.85
C PRO A 167 29.26 47.94 18.13
N GLN A 168 28.07 47.90 17.54
CA GLN A 168 27.38 49.12 17.09
C GLN A 168 25.85 48.88 16.93
N PRO A 169 25.04 49.96 16.82
CA PRO A 169 24.04 50.34 17.80
C PRO A 169 22.61 49.97 17.38
N ASP A 170 21.69 50.09 18.34
CA ASP A 170 20.25 50.03 18.16
C ASP A 170 19.78 50.96 17.02
N ASP A 171 19.39 50.36 15.90
CA ASP A 171 18.53 51.01 14.89
C ASP A 171 17.39 50.02 14.55
N ASP A 172 16.21 50.37 15.06
CA ASP A 172 14.92 49.70 14.88
C ASP A 172 14.51 49.71 13.40
N GLN A 173 15.01 48.76 12.60
CA GLN A 173 14.50 48.51 11.26
C GLN A 173 13.88 47.10 11.18
N PRO A 174 12.54 46.99 10.99
CA PRO A 174 11.86 45.70 11.02
C PRO A 174 12.31 44.83 9.82
N PRO A 175 12.66 43.55 10.05
CA PRO A 175 13.05 42.63 8.99
C PRO A 175 11.86 42.40 8.05
N SER A 176 12.03 42.66 6.76
CA SER A 176 11.01 42.44 5.74
C SER A 176 10.85 40.93 5.47
N PRO A 177 9.69 40.30 5.79
CA PRO A 177 9.50 38.85 5.75
C PRO A 177 9.01 38.32 4.38
N THR A 178 9.31 39.02 3.29
CA THR A 178 8.67 38.79 1.98
C THR A 178 9.33 37.73 1.10
N GLY A 179 10.58 37.32 1.39
CA GLY A 179 11.31 36.34 0.58
C GLY A 179 10.75 34.92 0.67
N ASP A 180 10.52 34.43 1.88
CA ASP A 180 10.17 33.02 2.13
C ASP A 180 8.77 32.67 1.60
N VAL A 181 7.83 33.61 1.69
CA VAL A 181 6.46 33.41 1.20
C VAL A 181 6.42 33.30 -0.32
N LEU A 182 7.23 34.08 -1.03
CA LEU A 182 7.31 34.04 -2.48
C LEU A 182 7.93 32.70 -2.96
N GLN A 183 8.99 32.26 -2.27
CA GLN A 183 9.68 31.00 -2.58
C GLN A 183 8.77 29.79 -2.35
N LEU A 184 8.04 29.76 -1.22
CA LEU A 184 7.07 28.71 -0.92
C LEU A 184 5.95 28.67 -1.97
N LYS A 185 5.44 29.83 -2.39
CA LYS A 185 4.40 29.91 -3.43
C LYS A 185 4.89 29.36 -4.77
N GLN A 186 6.13 29.68 -5.16
CA GLN A 186 6.74 29.11 -6.38
C GLN A 186 6.91 27.59 -6.27
N GLN A 187 7.34 27.09 -5.12
CA GLN A 187 7.51 25.65 -4.88
C GLN A 187 6.18 24.87 -4.98
N ILE A 188 5.11 25.38 -4.36
CA ILE A 188 3.77 24.78 -4.44
C ILE A 188 3.28 24.76 -5.89
N GLN A 189 3.48 25.85 -6.62
CA GLN A 189 3.07 25.94 -8.03
C GLN A 189 3.82 24.95 -8.92
N ALA A 190 5.10 24.70 -8.65
CA ALA A 190 5.89 23.70 -9.35
C ALA A 190 5.38 22.27 -9.08
N MET A 191 5.06 21.95 -7.82
CA MET A 191 4.47 20.65 -7.47
C MET A 191 3.16 20.39 -8.21
N PHE A 192 2.28 21.40 -8.28
CA PHE A 192 0.99 21.24 -8.96
C PHE A 192 1.15 21.00 -10.47
N ARG A 193 2.10 21.69 -11.13
CA ARG A 193 2.42 21.44 -12.54
C ARG A 193 2.96 20.03 -12.78
N ASN A 194 3.83 19.54 -11.90
CA ASN A 194 4.37 18.19 -11.99
C ASN A 194 3.28 17.12 -11.85
N GLN A 195 2.33 17.30 -10.91
CA GLN A 195 1.19 16.39 -10.76
C GLN A 195 0.29 16.39 -11.99
N GLN A 196 -0.03 17.56 -12.56
CA GLN A 196 -0.82 17.64 -13.79
C GLN A 196 -0.12 16.96 -14.98
N ALA A 197 1.20 17.12 -15.11
CA ALA A 197 1.98 16.45 -16.15
C ALA A 197 1.94 14.93 -16.00
N ALA A 198 2.05 14.41 -14.76
CA ALA A 198 1.98 12.98 -14.49
C ALA A 198 0.60 12.38 -14.81
N VAL A 199 -0.49 13.05 -14.41
CA VAL A 199 -1.86 12.62 -14.74
C VAL A 199 -2.09 12.62 -16.25
N LYS A 200 -1.60 13.65 -16.95
CA LYS A 200 -1.71 13.72 -18.42
C LYS A 200 -0.93 12.60 -19.11
N ALA A 201 0.25 12.26 -18.62
CA ALA A 201 1.04 11.15 -19.14
C ALA A 201 0.33 9.81 -18.94
N TYR A 202 -0.23 9.58 -17.76
CA TYR A 202 -1.00 8.37 -17.44
C TYR A 202 -2.21 8.19 -18.39
N LEU A 203 -2.98 9.25 -18.59
CA LEU A 203 -4.13 9.22 -19.52
C LEU A 203 -3.72 9.04 -20.99
N ALA A 204 -2.52 9.48 -21.38
CA ALA A 204 -2.01 9.26 -22.72
C ALA A 204 -1.59 7.79 -22.95
N GLU A 205 -1.11 7.10 -21.91
CA GLU A 205 -0.75 5.67 -21.97
C GLU A 205 -1.98 4.75 -21.95
N GLU A 206 -3.08 5.17 -21.32
CA GLU A 206 -4.35 4.42 -21.32
C GLU A 206 -5.14 4.53 -22.64
N GLN A 207 -4.62 5.19 -23.68
CA GLN A 207 -5.28 5.13 -24.98
C GLN A 207 -5.31 3.67 -25.45
N PRO A 208 -6.51 3.08 -25.66
CA PRO A 208 -6.64 1.70 -26.04
C PRO A 208 -5.94 1.51 -27.39
N ILE A 209 -4.85 0.75 -27.36
CA ILE A 209 -4.20 0.23 -28.57
C ILE A 209 -5.31 -0.47 -29.33
N THR A 210 -5.78 0.15 -30.41
CA THR A 210 -6.83 -0.41 -31.25
C THR A 210 -6.28 -1.76 -31.70
N PRO A 211 -6.89 -2.88 -31.29
CA PRO A 211 -6.36 -4.17 -31.66
C PRO A 211 -6.51 -4.28 -33.18
N THR A 212 -5.40 -4.08 -33.90
CA THR A 212 -5.26 -4.47 -35.30
C THR A 212 -5.52 -5.96 -35.31
N HIS A 213 -6.77 -6.33 -35.61
CA HIS A 213 -7.24 -7.69 -35.66
C HIS A 213 -6.36 -8.41 -36.69
N PRO A 214 -5.50 -9.36 -36.31
CA PRO A 214 -4.91 -10.22 -37.31
C PRO A 214 -6.09 -10.98 -37.92
N GLN A 215 -6.25 -10.86 -39.24
CA GLN A 215 -7.12 -11.72 -40.02
C GLN A 215 -6.80 -13.17 -39.63
N GLN A 216 -7.69 -13.79 -38.86
CA GLN A 216 -7.60 -15.20 -38.53
C GLN A 216 -7.85 -15.98 -39.83
N GLY A 217 -6.77 -16.36 -40.51
CA GLY A 217 -6.80 -17.48 -41.42
C GLY A 217 -7.16 -18.73 -40.61
N ASN A 218 -8.35 -19.26 -40.84
CA ASN A 218 -8.81 -20.54 -40.31
C ASN A 218 -7.92 -21.67 -40.87
N THR A 219 -6.76 -21.91 -40.27
CA THR A 219 -6.03 -23.17 -40.46
C THR A 219 -6.68 -24.22 -39.58
N MET A 220 -7.64 -24.96 -40.14
CA MET A 220 -8.10 -26.22 -39.57
C MET A 220 -6.90 -27.16 -39.41
N CYS A 221 -6.61 -27.55 -38.18
CA CYS A 221 -5.59 -28.55 -37.90
C CYS A 221 -6.20 -29.95 -38.12
N PHE A 222 -5.80 -30.63 -39.21
CA PHE A 222 -6.20 -32.00 -39.54
C PHE A 222 -5.29 -33.06 -38.91
N CYS A 223 -4.80 -32.85 -37.68
CA CYS A 223 -4.02 -33.89 -37.02
C CYS A 223 -4.94 -34.88 -36.30
N SER A 224 -4.59 -36.16 -36.37
CA SER A 224 -5.34 -37.28 -35.77
C SER A 224 -5.50 -37.17 -34.25
N LYS A 225 -4.71 -36.34 -33.56
CA LYS A 225 -4.87 -36.07 -32.12
C LYS A 225 -6.04 -35.15 -31.79
N CYS A 226 -6.41 -34.21 -32.66
CA CYS A 226 -7.55 -33.31 -32.41
C CYS A 226 -8.90 -33.97 -32.71
N GLN A 227 -8.92 -35.00 -33.56
CA GLN A 227 -10.15 -35.73 -33.92
C GLN A 227 -10.66 -36.63 -32.79
N ASN A 228 -9.78 -37.12 -31.90
CA ASN A 228 -10.16 -38.07 -30.84
C ASN A 228 -10.67 -37.43 -29.54
N GLN A 229 -10.59 -36.10 -29.37
CA GLN A 229 -11.09 -35.44 -28.15
C GLN A 229 -12.58 -35.06 -28.19
N GLY A 230 -13.26 -35.30 -29.32
CA GLY A 230 -14.68 -34.95 -29.49
C GLY A 230 -15.68 -35.99 -29.00
N GLN A 231 -15.24 -37.21 -28.63
CA GLN A 231 -16.15 -38.33 -28.40
C GLN A 231 -16.50 -38.59 -26.92
N ASP A 232 -15.77 -38.02 -25.95
CA ASP A 232 -15.90 -38.39 -24.52
C ASP A 232 -16.94 -37.56 -23.72
N VAL A 233 -17.79 -36.74 -24.36
CA VAL A 233 -18.70 -35.81 -23.66
C VAL A 233 -20.16 -36.31 -23.57
N LEU A 234 -20.47 -37.56 -23.95
CA LEU A 234 -21.86 -38.04 -24.01
C LEU A 234 -22.27 -39.19 -23.08
N ASP A 235 -21.48 -39.56 -22.06
CA ASP A 235 -21.84 -40.73 -21.23
C ASP A 235 -21.75 -40.53 -19.71
N ILE A 236 -22.43 -39.50 -19.19
CA ILE A 236 -22.71 -39.37 -17.74
C ILE A 236 -24.18 -39.00 -17.57
N LYS A 237 -25.09 -39.97 -17.73
CA LYS A 237 -26.51 -39.75 -17.45
C LYS A 237 -27.29 -40.98 -16.95
N SER A 238 -26.62 -41.90 -16.29
CA SER A 238 -27.26 -43.02 -15.61
C SER A 238 -26.58 -43.27 -14.28
N ILE A 239 -27.35 -43.68 -13.27
CA ILE A 239 -27.02 -43.89 -11.85
C ILE A 239 -27.33 -42.67 -10.97
N ILE A 240 -28.61 -42.52 -10.60
CA ILE A 240 -29.11 -42.30 -9.22
C ILE A 240 -30.56 -42.82 -9.23
N GLU A 241 -30.79 -44.01 -8.67
CA GLU A 241 -32.07 -44.51 -8.17
C GLU A 241 -31.78 -45.78 -7.35
N ILE A 242 -31.59 -45.62 -6.03
CA ILE A 242 -32.00 -46.54 -4.93
C ILE A 242 -32.22 -45.68 -3.68
#